data_AF-A0AAE9D6V1-F1
#
_entry.id   AF-A0AAE9D6V1-F1
#
_cell.length_a   1.000
_cell.length_b   1.000
_cell.length_c   1.000
_cell.angle_alpha   90.00
_cell.angle_beta   90.00
_cell.angle_gamma   90.00
#
_symmetry.space_group_name_H-M   'P 1'
#
loop_
_entity.id
_entity.type
_entity.pdbx_description
1 polymer ?
#
loop_
_entity_poly.entity_id
_entity_poly.type
_entity_poly.pdbx_seq_one_letter_code
_entity_poly.pdbx_strand_id
1 'polypeptide(L)'
;MALYNGHTAMKSYSPDVPLESMALDMQEKNIPTEDNKFDELTLAIGARCHARCQLEFEFAKECNLVMKPLSMLGNRLNSVGVDGSNWEKFEKDVLVPICAPIRECTRKVQANAFVLGTFGIIVRCLNCYEKLKDSVCFYNHSILIEMYARFRRRVLRGNQ
;
A
#
# COMPACT_ATOMS: atom_id res chain seq x y z
N MET A 1 -12.36 10.44 15.38
CA MET A 1 -12.19 8.98 15.33
C MET A 1 -13.25 8.23 14.50
N ALA A 2 -14.18 8.89 13.79
CA ALA A 2 -15.23 8.21 13.03
C ALA A 2 -14.79 7.51 11.72
N LEU A 3 -13.58 7.79 11.22
CA LEU A 3 -13.02 7.18 10.00
C LEU A 3 -12.59 5.71 10.18
N TYR A 4 -12.50 5.22 11.43
CA TYR A 4 -12.07 3.84 11.72
C TYR A 4 -13.19 2.79 11.59
N ASN A 5 -14.46 3.20 11.52
CA ASN A 5 -15.59 2.28 11.54
C ASN A 5 -15.86 1.58 10.19
N GLY A 6 -15.28 2.06 9.08
CA GLY A 6 -15.30 1.34 7.80
C GLY A 6 -14.29 0.19 7.72
N HIS A 7 -13.35 0.09 8.68
CA HIS A 7 -12.21 -0.83 8.61
C HIS A 7 -12.44 -2.19 9.30
N THR A 8 -13.45 -2.32 10.16
CA THR A 8 -13.80 -3.60 10.80
C THR A 8 -14.42 -4.62 9.84
N ALA A 9 -15.02 -4.18 8.73
CA ALA A 9 -15.61 -5.05 7.70
C ALA A 9 -14.56 -5.74 6.81
N MET A 10 -13.31 -5.27 6.78
CA MET A 10 -12.22 -5.84 5.96
C MET A 10 -11.36 -6.86 6.71
N LYS A 11 -11.85 -7.44 7.81
CA LYS A 11 -11.07 -8.41 8.59
C LYS A 11 -10.81 -9.75 7.88
N SER A 12 -11.51 -10.06 6.80
CA SER A 12 -11.45 -11.39 6.17
C SER A 12 -11.46 -11.41 4.64
N TYR A 13 -11.61 -10.27 3.97
CA TYR A 13 -11.63 -10.21 2.50
C TYR A 13 -10.48 -9.36 1.97
N SER A 14 -9.44 -10.03 1.49
CA SER A 14 -8.54 -9.44 0.50
C SER A 14 -8.97 -9.99 -0.85
N PRO A 15 -9.45 -9.15 -1.77
CA PRO A 15 -9.79 -9.63 -3.11
C PRO A 15 -8.57 -10.28 -3.75
N ASP A 16 -8.78 -11.41 -4.43
CA ASP A 16 -7.75 -12.05 -5.27
C ASP A 16 -7.19 -11.02 -6.27
N VAL A 17 -8.07 -10.14 -6.76
CA VAL A 17 -7.73 -9.01 -7.61
C VAL A 17 -7.18 -7.85 -6.77
N PRO A 18 -5.93 -7.39 -7.01
CA PRO A 18 -5.34 -6.28 -6.28
C PRO A 18 -5.88 -4.94 -6.81
N LEU A 19 -7.14 -4.62 -6.49
CA LEU A 19 -7.83 -3.40 -6.97
C LEU A 19 -7.04 -2.11 -6.68
N GLU A 20 -6.37 -2.04 -5.54
CA GLU A 20 -5.49 -0.92 -5.20
C GLU A 20 -4.27 -0.85 -6.13
N SER A 21 -3.61 -1.98 -6.45
CA SER A 21 -2.49 -1.99 -7.41
C SER A 21 -2.96 -1.56 -8.79
N MET A 22 -4.12 -2.07 -9.24
CA MET A 22 -4.68 -1.69 -10.54
C MET A 22 -4.98 -0.20 -10.59
N ALA A 23 -5.58 0.36 -9.54
CA ALA A 23 -5.85 1.79 -9.48
C ALA A 23 -4.54 2.61 -9.48
N LEU A 24 -3.53 2.20 -8.73
CA LEU A 24 -2.24 2.87 -8.68
C LEU A 24 -1.51 2.79 -10.05
N ASP A 25 -1.53 1.65 -10.72
CA ASP A 25 -0.95 1.47 -12.07
C ASP A 25 -1.67 2.33 -13.12
N MET A 26 -3.01 2.38 -13.08
CA MET A 26 -3.79 3.27 -13.96
C MET A 26 -3.48 4.74 -13.69
N GLN A 27 -3.25 5.10 -12.42
CA GLN A 27 -2.86 6.46 -12.04
C GLN A 27 -1.43 6.82 -12.47
N GLU A 28 -0.51 5.85 -12.42
CA GLU A 28 0.86 6.00 -12.89
C GLU A 28 0.92 6.19 -14.40
N LYS A 29 0.23 5.31 -15.15
CA LYS A 29 0.13 5.38 -16.61
C LYS A 29 -0.58 6.66 -17.05
N ASN A 30 -1.62 7.07 -16.31
CA ASN A 30 -2.39 8.29 -16.55
C ASN A 30 -2.90 8.44 -18.01
N ILE A 31 -3.26 7.33 -18.64
CA ILE A 31 -3.80 7.27 -20.00
C ILE A 31 -5.34 7.37 -19.90
N PRO A 32 -6.01 8.18 -20.74
CA PRO A 32 -7.47 8.20 -20.82
C PRO A 32 -8.07 6.84 -21.13
N THR A 33 -9.14 6.48 -20.42
CA THR A 33 -9.97 5.33 -20.76
C THR A 33 -11.18 5.76 -21.59
N GLU A 34 -11.72 4.85 -22.40
CA GLU A 34 -12.93 5.12 -23.19
C GLU A 34 -14.17 5.37 -22.32
N ASP A 35 -14.20 4.83 -21.09
CA ASP A 35 -15.27 5.03 -20.12
C ASP A 35 -14.85 6.03 -19.02
N ASN A 36 -15.42 7.23 -19.05
CA ASN A 36 -15.16 8.26 -18.03
C ASN A 36 -15.58 7.82 -16.62
N LYS A 37 -16.57 6.93 -16.48
CA LYS A 37 -16.99 6.41 -15.16
C LYS A 37 -15.92 5.50 -14.56
N PHE A 38 -15.17 4.79 -15.39
CA PHE A 38 -14.04 3.99 -14.94
C PHE A 38 -12.91 4.88 -14.40
N ASP A 39 -12.63 5.99 -15.07
CA ASP A 39 -11.66 7.01 -14.63
C ASP A 39 -12.08 7.65 -13.29
N GLU A 40 -13.36 7.98 -13.12
CA GLU A 40 -13.92 8.49 -11.85
C GLU A 40 -13.82 7.48 -10.71
N LEU A 41 -14.14 6.20 -11.00
CA LEU A 41 -14.00 5.12 -10.02
C LEU A 41 -12.54 4.93 -9.60
N THR A 42 -11.62 4.94 -10.56
CA THR A 42 -10.17 4.86 -10.33
C THR A 42 -9.68 6.04 -9.49
N LEU A 43 -10.18 7.25 -9.77
CA LEU A 43 -9.87 8.44 -8.97
C LEU A 43 -10.34 8.29 -7.52
N ALA A 44 -11.55 7.75 -7.30
CA ALA A 44 -12.12 7.54 -5.97
C ALA A 44 -11.36 6.47 -5.18
N ILE A 45 -10.98 5.36 -5.82
CA ILE A 45 -10.18 4.29 -5.19
C ILE A 45 -8.80 4.83 -4.81
N GLY A 46 -8.11 5.53 -5.71
CA GLY A 46 -6.80 6.07 -5.39
C GLY A 46 -6.87 7.11 -4.28
N ALA A 47 -7.88 7.98 -4.23
CA ALA A 47 -8.06 8.93 -3.13
C ALA A 47 -8.04 8.25 -1.75
N ARG A 48 -8.72 7.10 -1.64
CA ARG A 48 -8.72 6.27 -0.42
C ARG A 48 -7.35 5.65 -0.15
N CYS A 49 -6.66 5.20 -1.18
CA CYS A 49 -5.29 4.67 -1.07
C CYS A 49 -4.33 5.74 -0.55
N HIS A 50 -4.37 6.96 -1.10
CA HIS A 50 -3.53 8.07 -0.65
C HIS A 50 -3.81 8.48 0.78
N ALA A 51 -5.08 8.61 1.16
CA ALA A 51 -5.46 8.93 2.53
C ALA A 51 -4.95 7.88 3.53
N ARG A 52 -5.07 6.59 3.19
CA ARG A 52 -4.49 5.52 4.01
C ARG A 52 -2.97 5.65 4.11
N CYS A 53 -2.27 5.80 2.98
CA CYS A 53 -0.82 5.87 2.97
C CYS A 53 -0.29 7.09 3.76
N GLN A 54 -1.02 8.20 3.76
CA GLN A 54 -0.74 9.37 4.60
C GLN A 54 -0.83 9.01 6.09
N LEU A 55 -1.94 8.36 6.50
CA LEU A 55 -2.13 7.94 7.89
C LEU A 55 -1.06 6.96 8.37
N GLU A 56 -0.65 6.03 7.51
CA GLU A 56 0.43 5.08 7.81
C GLU A 56 1.78 5.79 8.00
N PHE A 57 2.06 6.82 7.18
CA PHE A 57 3.27 7.63 7.31
C PHE A 57 3.27 8.45 8.60
N GLU A 58 2.16 9.12 8.92
CA GLU A 58 1.99 9.90 10.16
C GLU A 58 2.15 9.00 11.39
N PHE A 59 1.52 7.84 11.39
CA PHE A 59 1.68 6.85 12.45
C PHE A 59 3.14 6.40 12.62
N ALA A 60 3.86 6.14 11.53
CA ALA A 60 5.26 5.75 11.58
C ALA A 60 6.14 6.86 12.21
N LYS A 61 5.82 8.13 11.94
CA LYS A 61 6.48 9.29 12.55
C LYS A 61 6.18 9.39 14.03
N GLU A 62 4.91 9.32 14.43
CA GLU A 62 4.48 9.39 15.83
C GLU A 62 5.09 8.26 16.67
N CYS A 63 5.23 7.07 16.09
CA CYS A 63 5.82 5.93 16.76
C CYS A 63 7.36 5.92 16.78
N ASN A 64 8.01 6.90 16.16
CA ASN A 64 9.47 6.99 15.96
C ASN A 64 10.06 5.74 15.28
N LEU A 65 9.39 5.24 14.23
CA LEU A 65 9.88 4.08 13.49
C LEU A 65 11.05 4.47 12.58
N VAL A 66 11.94 3.50 12.32
CA VAL A 66 12.96 3.66 11.28
C VAL A 66 12.24 3.69 9.93
N MET A 67 12.37 4.78 9.19
CA MET A 67 11.70 4.95 7.90
C MET A 67 12.70 4.82 6.75
N LYS A 68 12.34 4.06 5.71
CA LYS A 68 13.15 3.86 4.49
C LYS A 68 12.28 3.97 3.22
N PRO A 69 12.83 4.39 2.08
CA PRO A 69 12.12 4.33 0.80
C PRO A 69 11.65 2.90 0.46
N LEU A 70 10.45 2.75 -0.10
CA LEU A 70 9.90 1.45 -0.48
C LEU A 70 10.81 0.68 -1.45
N SER A 71 11.54 1.37 -2.32
CA SER A 71 12.54 0.78 -3.22
C SER A 71 13.64 -0.01 -2.50
N MET A 72 13.90 0.27 -1.21
CA MET A 72 14.87 -0.46 -0.41
C MET A 72 14.31 -1.75 0.24
N LEU A 73 13.00 -2.01 0.10
CA LEU A 73 12.35 -3.17 0.70
C LEU A 73 12.98 -4.47 0.19
N GLY A 74 13.13 -4.64 -1.13
CA GLY A 74 13.75 -5.83 -1.73
C GLY A 74 15.15 -6.12 -1.18
N ASN A 75 16.01 -5.10 -1.07
CA ASN A 75 17.34 -5.25 -0.49
C ASN A 75 17.29 -5.70 0.97
N ARG A 76 16.34 -5.17 1.76
CA ARG A 76 16.14 -5.58 3.15
C ARG A 76 15.67 -7.03 3.23
N LEU A 77 14.74 -7.44 2.37
CA LEU A 77 14.24 -8.81 2.30
C LEU A 77 15.34 -9.81 1.94
N ASN A 78 16.15 -9.49 0.92
CA ASN A 78 17.29 -10.30 0.52
C ASN A 78 18.33 -10.42 1.64
N SER A 79 18.62 -9.33 2.35
CA SER A 79 19.66 -9.31 3.41
C SER A 79 19.39 -10.24 4.59
N VAL A 80 18.16 -10.73 4.74
CA VAL A 80 17.76 -11.62 5.84
C VAL A 80 17.33 -13.01 5.36
N GLY A 81 17.55 -13.33 4.08
CA GLY A 81 17.27 -14.66 3.53
C GLY A 81 15.79 -15.00 3.38
N VAL A 82 14.89 -14.01 3.22
CA VAL A 82 13.50 -14.30 2.86
C VAL A 82 13.45 -14.67 1.37
N ASP A 83 13.17 -15.94 1.09
CA ASP A 83 13.00 -16.45 -0.26
C ASP A 83 11.71 -15.91 -0.93
N GLY A 84 11.77 -15.70 -2.24
CA GLY A 84 10.72 -15.14 -3.09
C GLY A 84 9.44 -15.97 -3.17
N SER A 85 9.37 -17.11 -2.48
CA SER A 85 8.28 -18.08 -2.46
C SER A 85 7.08 -17.68 -1.58
N ASN A 86 7.25 -16.77 -0.62
CA ASN A 86 6.15 -16.23 0.21
C ASN A 86 5.51 -14.95 -0.38
N TRP A 87 5.75 -14.67 -1.66
CA TRP A 87 5.36 -13.43 -2.34
C TRP A 87 4.41 -13.75 -3.49
N GLU A 88 3.27 -13.07 -3.52
CA GLU A 88 2.40 -13.07 -4.69
C GLU A 88 3.10 -12.23 -5.77
N LYS A 89 3.73 -12.90 -6.74
CA LYS A 89 4.30 -12.24 -7.93
C LYS A 89 3.14 -11.63 -8.73
N PHE A 90 2.90 -10.33 -8.54
CA PHE A 90 2.13 -9.55 -9.50
C PHE A 90 3.09 -8.91 -10.51
N GLU A 91 2.69 -8.93 -11.78
CA GLU A 91 3.51 -8.60 -12.95
C GLU A 91 4.37 -7.34 -12.76
N LYS A 92 5.65 -7.46 -13.14
CA LYS A 92 6.70 -6.41 -13.12
C LYS A 92 6.90 -5.75 -11.75
N ASP A 93 7.81 -6.34 -10.97
CA ASP A 93 8.63 -5.67 -9.94
C ASP A 93 7.92 -4.96 -8.77
N VAL A 94 6.59 -4.97 -8.70
CA VAL A 94 5.83 -4.48 -7.54
C VAL A 94 5.57 -5.64 -6.59
N LEU A 95 6.51 -5.86 -5.67
CA LEU A 95 6.31 -6.73 -4.52
C LEU A 95 5.12 -6.21 -3.71
N VAL A 96 4.00 -6.91 -3.74
CA VAL A 96 2.85 -6.63 -2.87
C VAL A 96 2.94 -7.58 -1.67
N PRO A 97 3.49 -7.14 -0.53
CA PRO A 97 3.47 -7.98 0.65
C PRO A 97 2.03 -8.25 1.09
N ILE A 98 1.75 -9.48 1.48
CA ILE A 98 0.54 -9.83 2.23
C ILE A 98 0.87 -9.70 3.72
N CYS A 99 -0.06 -9.14 4.49
CA CYS A 99 0.08 -9.11 5.94
C CYS A 99 0.26 -10.55 6.48
N ALA A 100 1.33 -10.82 7.22
CA ALA A 100 1.64 -12.19 7.64
C ALA A 100 0.54 -12.81 8.53
N PRO A 101 0.37 -14.14 8.55
CA PRO A 101 -0.88 -14.80 8.95
C PRO A 101 -1.15 -14.96 10.45
N ILE A 102 -0.41 -14.30 11.38
CA ILE A 102 -0.65 -14.45 12.85
C ILE A 102 -2.13 -14.19 13.24
N ARG A 103 -2.93 -13.51 12.41
CA ARG A 103 -4.37 -13.27 12.63
C ARG A 103 -5.26 -13.42 11.38
N GLU A 104 -4.92 -14.32 10.45
CA GLU A 104 -5.70 -14.55 9.19
C GLU A 104 -5.89 -13.30 8.31
N CYS A 105 -5.06 -12.27 8.50
CA CYS A 105 -5.16 -11.05 7.70
C CYS A 105 -4.59 -11.31 6.31
N THR A 106 -5.45 -11.47 5.31
CA THR A 106 -5.05 -11.66 3.91
C THR A 106 -4.73 -10.35 3.19
N ARG A 107 -4.74 -9.21 3.89
CA ARG A 107 -4.62 -7.88 3.28
C ARG A 107 -3.32 -7.71 2.51
N LYS A 108 -3.47 -7.37 1.23
CA LYS A 108 -2.40 -6.85 0.37
C LYS A 108 -1.96 -5.46 0.86
N VAL A 109 -0.69 -5.31 1.19
CA VAL A 109 -0.07 -4.10 1.74
C VAL A 109 0.55 -3.32 0.57
N GLN A 110 -0.12 -2.25 0.16
CA GLN A 110 0.21 -1.49 -1.04
C GLN A 110 0.84 -0.14 -0.70
N ALA A 111 1.84 0.23 -1.49
CA ALA A 111 2.52 1.53 -1.50
C ALA A 111 3.30 1.93 -0.24
N ASN A 112 2.89 1.48 0.94
CA ASN A 112 3.69 1.49 2.17
C ASN A 112 3.67 0.09 2.79
N ALA A 113 4.72 -0.29 3.52
CA ALA A 113 4.83 -1.56 4.22
C ALA A 113 5.54 -1.43 5.57
N PHE A 114 5.07 -2.16 6.60
CA PHE A 114 5.75 -2.26 7.88
C PHE A 114 6.42 -3.62 8.00
N VAL A 115 7.72 -3.63 8.30
CA VAL A 115 8.53 -4.83 8.45
C VAL A 115 8.96 -4.98 9.90
N LEU A 116 8.65 -6.12 10.52
CA LEU A 116 9.06 -6.50 11.87
C LEU A 116 10.20 -7.52 11.80
N GLY A 117 11.23 -7.39 12.65
CA GLY A 117 12.48 -8.14 12.54
C GLY A 117 12.74 -9.26 13.56
N THR A 118 11.76 -9.68 14.36
CA THR A 118 12.05 -10.38 15.62
C THR A 118 12.52 -11.84 15.47
N PHE A 119 12.19 -12.53 14.38
CA PHE A 119 12.66 -13.90 14.06
C PHE A 119 12.55 -14.16 12.53
N GLY A 120 13.01 -13.19 11.73
CA GLY A 120 12.73 -13.09 10.29
C GLY A 120 11.96 -11.81 9.95
N ILE A 121 11.78 -11.51 8.66
CA ILE A 121 10.94 -10.37 8.23
C ILE A 121 9.48 -10.79 8.16
N ILE A 122 8.67 -10.10 8.95
CA ILE A 122 7.22 -10.18 8.88
C ILE A 122 6.68 -8.85 8.38
N VAL A 123 5.99 -8.87 7.24
CA VAL A 123 5.25 -7.69 6.76
C VAL A 123 3.90 -7.60 7.46
N ARG A 124 3.56 -6.42 7.96
CA ARG A 124 2.28 -6.11 8.62
C ARG A 124 1.61 -4.91 7.96
N CYS A 125 0.29 -4.99 7.85
CA CYS A 125 -0.51 -3.78 7.70
C CYS A 125 -0.59 -3.03 9.04
N LEU A 126 -0.99 -1.76 9.01
CA LEU A 126 -1.13 -0.92 10.20
C LEU A 126 -2.01 -1.57 11.30
N ASN A 127 -3.08 -2.27 10.92
CA ASN A 127 -4.01 -2.87 11.89
C ASN A 127 -3.44 -4.12 12.60
N CYS A 128 -2.48 -4.80 11.97
CA CYS A 128 -1.81 -5.97 12.55
C CYS A 128 -0.42 -5.63 13.05
N TYR A 129 -0.05 -4.35 13.00
CA TYR A 129 1.20 -3.87 13.55
C TYR A 129 1.13 -3.93 15.08
N GLU A 130 2.08 -4.65 15.66
CA GLU A 130 2.39 -4.57 17.08
C GLU A 130 3.79 -4.01 17.19
N LYS A 131 3.99 -3.03 18.08
CA LYS A 131 5.27 -2.34 18.21
C LYS A 131 6.34 -3.31 18.72
N LEU A 132 7.19 -3.78 17.80
CA LEU A 132 8.38 -4.57 18.12
C LEU A 132 9.63 -3.72 17.96
N LYS A 133 10.67 -4.04 18.74
CA LYS A 133 11.91 -3.25 18.88
C LYS A 133 12.61 -2.96 17.54
N ASP A 134 12.46 -3.85 16.56
CA ASP A 134 13.18 -3.81 15.28
C ASP A 134 12.27 -3.49 14.08
N SER A 135 11.22 -2.71 14.31
CA SER A 135 10.26 -2.31 13.27
C SER A 135 10.83 -1.28 12.29
N VAL A 136 10.72 -1.55 10.99
CA VAL A 136 11.09 -0.61 9.91
C VAL A 136 9.85 -0.33 9.04
N CYS A 137 9.56 0.95 8.79
CA CYS A 137 8.52 1.38 7.87
C CYS A 137 9.14 1.70 6.50
N PHE A 138 8.63 1.06 5.45
CA PHE A 138 8.97 1.31 4.06
C PHE A 138 7.86 2.12 3.40
N TYR A 139 8.18 3.23 2.74
CA TYR A 139 7.16 4.17 2.25
C TYR A 139 7.45 4.69 0.83
N ASN A 140 6.40 4.99 0.06
CA ASN A 140 6.49 5.56 -1.29
C ASN A 140 5.80 6.95 -1.41
N HIS A 141 5.71 7.66 -0.30
CA HIS A 141 4.82 8.82 -0.11
C HIS A 141 4.91 9.92 -1.18
N SER A 142 6.12 10.34 -1.59
CA SER A 142 6.30 11.47 -2.51
C SER A 142 5.77 11.17 -3.93
N ILE A 143 6.07 9.98 -4.45
CA ILE A 143 5.62 9.53 -5.78
C ILE A 143 4.09 9.42 -5.82
N LEU A 144 3.49 8.93 -4.73
CA LEU A 144 2.03 8.77 -4.63
C LEU A 144 1.29 10.12 -4.73
N ILE A 145 1.73 11.17 -4.02
CA ILE A 145 1.07 12.48 -4.08
C ILE A 145 1.07 13.03 -5.50
N GLU A 146 2.24 13.01 -6.16
CA GLU A 146 2.40 13.60 -7.48
C GLU A 146 1.61 12.84 -8.55
N MET A 147 1.63 11.51 -8.47
CA MET A 147 0.86 10.63 -9.33
C MET A 147 -0.65 10.90 -9.21
N TYR A 148 -1.19 10.95 -7.98
CA TYR A 148 -2.59 11.27 -7.75
C TYR A 148 -2.99 12.64 -8.31
N ALA A 149 -2.17 13.66 -8.05
CA ALA A 149 -2.46 15.02 -8.46
C ALA A 149 -2.46 15.18 -9.99
N ARG A 150 -1.60 14.43 -10.71
CA ARG A 150 -1.61 14.37 -12.18
C ARG A 150 -2.89 13.71 -12.69
N PHE A 151 -3.24 12.54 -12.16
CA PHE A 151 -4.44 11.81 -12.56
C PHE A 151 -5.73 12.59 -12.28
N ARG A 152 -5.86 13.15 -11.07
CA ARG A 152 -7.00 14.00 -10.67
C ARG A 152 -7.20 15.18 -11.61
N ARG A 153 -6.12 15.86 -12.03
CA ARG A 153 -6.23 16.99 -12.96
C ARG A 153 -6.78 16.58 -14.31
N ARG A 154 -6.41 15.40 -14.82
CA ARG A 154 -6.92 14.87 -16.09
C ARG A 154 -8.41 14.55 -15.99
N VAL A 155 -8.80 13.71 -15.02
CA VAL A 155 -10.19 13.25 -14.87
C VAL A 155 -11.13 14.42 -14.62
N LEU A 156 -10.77 15.36 -13.74
CA LEU A 156 -11.66 16.49 -13.42
C LEU A 156 -11.68 17.60 -14.47
N ARG A 157 -10.68 17.70 -15.35
CA ARG A 157 -10.70 18.66 -16.48
C ARG A 157 -11.38 18.09 -17.73
N GLY A 158 -11.39 16.77 -17.91
CA GLY A 158 -12.11 16.12 -19.02
C GLY A 158 -13.64 16.12 -18.88
N ASN A 159 -14.15 16.47 -17.70
CA ASN A 159 -15.57 16.58 -17.38
C ASN A 159 -16.10 18.03 -17.40
N GLN A 160 -15.32 18.98 -17.93
CA GLN A 160 -15.71 20.38 -18.17
C GLN A 160 -15.92 20.61 -19.66
#